data_AF-C1DDC3-F1
#
_entry.id   AF-C1DDC3-F1
#
_cell.length_a   1.000
_cell.length_b   1.000
_cell.length_c   1.000
_cell.angle_alpha   90.00
_cell.angle_beta   90.00
_cell.angle_gamma   90.00
#
_symmetry.space_group_name_H-M   'P 1'
#
loop_
_entity.id
_entity.type
_entity.pdbx_description
1 polymer ?
#
loop_
_entity_poly.entity_id
_entity_poly.type
_entity_poly.pdbx_seq_one_letter_code
_entity_poly.pdbx_strand_id
1 'polypeptide(L)'
;MKLITRLLAGIAGGLLAGLYAPEFVIQLLATFKGLFGQFIGYTIPLLILFYVLSGIANLERGAGKLLGATVGISYASTICAGFLAFFAASSIVPHVLTAGSAPDKVAAIAPFFKFEVAPLLSVTTALVTAFVFGIGIAVTRADKLKGVVDQGRDIIELVLGKIIIPFLPLYIASVFAGMAAQGTVFQTFKTFGLVLAIAISMQWLWLAVLFGLSALTTGRNPLKMIATMMPAYFTALGTMSSAATIPVTMRQTRQLGVSESITGFVVPLGATIHMCGSIISIVTGSTAVMFLMPDLMTPTWSSMVPFILVLGITMVAAPGVPGGAVMAALGLLTSMLGFGETAAALMIALHIAQDSFGTACNITGDGAIATLVDRIAGRRRAATAADEGLDALPASEVATESAQA
;
A
#
# COMPACT_ATOMS: atom_id res chain seq x y z
N MET A 1 0.78 14.98 7.88
CA MET A 1 1.71 16.14 7.80
C MET A 1 2.87 16.08 8.79
N LYS A 2 2.66 15.98 10.12
CA LYS A 2 3.76 15.96 11.13
C LYS A 2 4.82 14.86 10.92
N LEU A 3 4.44 13.70 10.39
CA LEU A 3 5.38 12.58 10.14
C LEU A 3 6.32 12.87 8.97
N ILE A 4 5.79 13.32 7.83
CA ILE A 4 6.57 13.66 6.63
C ILE A 4 7.62 14.72 6.96
N THR A 5 7.22 15.79 7.65
CA THR A 5 8.15 16.87 8.04
C THR A 5 9.26 16.36 8.96
N ARG A 6 8.93 15.46 9.90
CA ARG A 6 9.93 14.83 10.79
C ARG A 6 10.88 13.92 10.02
N LEU A 7 10.40 13.19 9.03
CA LEU A 7 11.24 12.30 8.21
C LEU A 7 12.16 13.10 7.28
N LEU A 8 11.65 14.17 6.65
CA LEU A 8 12.50 15.08 5.88
C LEU A 8 13.58 15.73 6.76
N ALA A 9 13.22 16.14 7.98
CA ALA A 9 14.19 16.61 8.97
C ALA A 9 15.19 15.51 9.37
N GLY A 10 14.74 14.27 9.51
CA GLY A 10 15.59 13.10 9.75
C GLY A 10 16.59 12.86 8.61
N ILE A 11 16.13 12.87 7.35
CA ILE A 11 17.00 12.76 6.18
C ILE A 11 18.04 13.89 6.19
N ALA A 12 17.60 15.15 6.28
CA ALA A 12 18.51 16.30 6.29
C ALA A 12 19.51 16.25 7.45
N GLY A 13 19.05 15.93 8.66
CA GLY A 13 19.91 15.78 9.84
C GLY A 13 20.90 14.63 9.71
N GLY A 14 20.46 13.50 9.15
CA GLY A 14 21.32 12.37 8.84
C GLY A 14 22.43 12.73 7.86
N LEU A 15 22.07 13.42 6.77
CA LEU A 15 23.06 13.89 5.79
C LEU A 15 24.10 14.82 6.41
N LEU A 16 23.66 15.81 7.18
CA LEU A 16 24.56 16.73 7.87
C LEU A 16 25.47 16.00 8.85
N ALA A 17 24.92 15.04 9.60
CA ALA A 17 25.71 14.21 10.50
C ALA A 17 26.77 13.43 9.71
N GLY A 18 26.39 12.70 8.66
CA GLY A 18 27.32 11.90 7.87
C GLY A 18 28.43 12.68 7.15
N LEU A 19 28.20 13.96 6.85
CA LEU A 19 29.20 14.83 6.21
C LEU A 19 30.14 15.53 7.20
N TYR A 20 29.66 15.86 8.41
CA TYR A 20 30.37 16.78 9.31
C TYR A 20 30.57 16.26 10.73
N ALA A 21 29.82 15.24 11.17
CA ALA A 21 29.92 14.73 12.53
C ALA A 21 31.15 13.83 12.70
N PRO A 22 31.73 13.77 13.92
CA PRO A 22 32.83 12.87 14.20
C PRO A 22 32.39 11.41 14.11
N GLU A 23 33.34 10.51 13.84
CA GLU A 23 33.10 9.07 13.64
C GLU A 23 32.29 8.44 14.79
N PHE A 24 32.56 8.83 16.04
CA PHE A 24 31.80 8.38 17.22
C PHE A 24 30.29 8.60 17.09
N VAL A 25 29.85 9.73 16.52
CA VAL A 25 28.44 10.03 16.32
C VAL A 25 27.85 9.14 15.22
N ILE A 26 28.59 8.90 14.14
CA ILE A 26 28.14 8.00 13.07
C ILE A 26 28.05 6.56 13.58
N GLN A 27 28.99 6.13 14.41
CA GLN A 27 28.99 4.83 15.06
C GLN A 27 27.81 4.66 16.03
N LEU A 28 27.44 5.71 16.78
CA LEU A 28 26.25 5.73 17.63
C LEU A 28 24.97 5.57 16.80
N LEU A 29 24.85 6.34 15.71
CA LEU A 29 23.74 6.24 14.77
C LEU A 29 23.67 4.85 14.12
N ALA A 30 24.80 4.29 13.69
CA ALA A 30 24.88 2.94 13.14
C ALA A 30 24.43 1.87 14.15
N THR A 31 24.74 2.07 15.44
CA THR A 31 24.29 1.19 16.53
C THR A 31 22.78 1.28 16.71
N PHE A 32 22.23 2.50 16.79
CA PHE A 32 20.78 2.70 16.87
C PHE A 32 20.05 2.08 15.67
N LYS A 33 20.59 2.27 14.46
CA LYS A 33 20.06 1.65 13.23
C LYS A 33 19.95 0.14 13.38
N GLY A 34 21.01 -0.54 13.80
CA GLY A 34 21.01 -1.99 13.99
C GLY A 34 19.97 -2.44 15.03
N LEU A 35 19.95 -1.83 16.21
CA LEU A 35 19.02 -2.17 17.27
C LEU A 35 17.55 -2.00 16.86
N PHE A 36 17.24 -0.84 16.27
CA PHE A 36 15.89 -0.51 15.89
C PHE A 36 15.43 -1.28 14.65
N GLY A 37 16.34 -1.55 13.71
CA GLY A 37 16.11 -2.42 12.57
C GLY A 37 15.72 -3.84 13.00
N GLN A 38 16.40 -4.39 14.00
CA GLN A 38 16.10 -5.70 14.57
C GLN A 38 14.74 -5.72 15.28
N PHE A 39 14.41 -4.64 16.01
CA PHE A 39 13.08 -4.49 16.62
C PHE A 39 11.95 -4.44 15.59
N ILE A 40 12.14 -3.70 14.49
CA ILE A 40 11.21 -3.69 13.35
C ILE A 40 11.12 -5.11 12.77
N GLY A 41 12.25 -5.75 12.47
CA GLY A 41 12.33 -7.11 11.95
C GLY A 41 11.53 -8.14 12.77
N TYR A 42 11.66 -8.08 14.10
CA TYR A 42 10.91 -8.94 15.02
C TYR A 42 9.40 -8.66 15.00
N THR A 43 9.00 -7.39 14.91
CA THR A 43 7.60 -6.96 15.00
C THR A 43 6.82 -7.28 13.71
N ILE A 44 7.48 -7.31 12.56
CA ILE A 44 6.84 -7.49 11.27
C ILE A 44 6.01 -8.79 11.15
N PRO A 45 6.53 -10.00 11.44
CA PRO A 45 5.71 -11.20 11.34
C PRO A 45 4.46 -11.15 12.23
N LEU A 46 4.54 -10.46 13.38
CA LEU A 46 3.40 -10.23 14.27
C LEU A 46 2.41 -9.24 13.67
N LEU A 47 2.88 -8.17 13.01
CA LEU A 47 2.04 -7.26 12.23
C LEU A 47 1.23 -8.05 11.20
N ILE A 48 1.91 -8.84 10.36
CA ILE A 48 1.24 -9.64 9.33
C ILE A 48 0.26 -10.62 9.96
N LEU A 49 0.67 -11.36 11.00
CA LEU A 49 -0.18 -12.32 11.67
C LEU A 49 -1.47 -11.66 12.18
N PHE A 50 -1.37 -10.65 13.06
CA PHE A 50 -2.55 -10.09 13.71
C PHE A 50 -3.40 -9.22 12.79
N TYR A 51 -2.79 -8.42 11.90
CA TYR A 51 -3.56 -7.60 10.98
C TYR A 51 -4.26 -8.44 9.90
N VAL A 52 -3.55 -9.36 9.23
CA VAL A 52 -4.16 -10.17 8.16
C VAL A 52 -5.22 -11.10 8.75
N LEU A 53 -4.93 -11.72 9.89
CA LEU A 53 -5.86 -12.63 10.54
C LEU A 53 -7.11 -11.87 11.03
N SER A 54 -6.95 -10.70 11.66
CA SER A 54 -8.06 -9.82 12.04
C SER A 54 -8.86 -9.36 10.81
N GLY A 55 -8.20 -8.93 9.74
CA GLY A 55 -8.84 -8.49 8.51
C GLY A 55 -9.71 -9.59 7.88
N ILE A 56 -9.20 -10.82 7.81
CA ILE A 56 -9.94 -11.98 7.29
C ILE A 56 -11.09 -12.38 8.22
N ALA A 57 -10.87 -12.37 9.54
CA ALA A 57 -11.87 -12.73 10.53
C ALA A 57 -13.04 -11.72 10.61
N ASN A 58 -12.82 -10.47 10.22
CA ASN A 58 -13.81 -9.39 10.22
C ASN A 58 -14.62 -9.26 8.92
N LEU A 59 -14.34 -10.07 7.89
CA LEU A 59 -15.14 -10.06 6.66
C LEU A 59 -16.58 -10.52 6.93
N GLU A 60 -17.53 -9.58 6.89
CA GLU A 60 -18.94 -9.83 7.16
C GLU A 60 -19.54 -10.87 6.18
N ARG A 61 -20.16 -11.90 6.75
CA ARG A 61 -20.97 -12.85 5.97
C ARG A 61 -22.40 -12.34 5.87
N GLY A 62 -22.77 -11.83 4.70
CA GLY A 62 -24.15 -11.40 4.39
C GLY A 62 -24.37 -10.82 2.99
N ALA A 63 -23.34 -10.28 2.33
CA ALA A 63 -23.48 -9.64 1.01
C ALA A 63 -23.28 -10.57 -0.21
N GLY A 64 -23.17 -11.88 0.02
CA GLY A 64 -23.13 -12.93 -1.00
C GLY A 64 -22.27 -12.60 -2.24
N LYS A 65 -22.92 -12.59 -3.41
CA LYS A 65 -22.28 -12.41 -4.73
C LYS A 65 -21.78 -10.97 -5.00
N LEU A 66 -22.21 -9.96 -4.24
CA LEU A 66 -21.77 -8.57 -4.39
C LEU A 66 -20.43 -8.32 -3.71
N LEU A 67 -20.28 -8.84 -2.47
CA LEU A 67 -19.00 -8.85 -1.75
C LEU A 67 -17.94 -9.58 -2.57
N GLY A 68 -18.25 -10.79 -3.05
CA GLY A 68 -17.32 -11.57 -3.87
C GLY A 68 -16.88 -10.85 -5.15
N ALA A 69 -17.80 -10.18 -5.85
CA ALA A 69 -17.46 -9.37 -7.02
C ALA A 69 -16.56 -8.17 -6.65
N THR A 70 -16.89 -7.46 -5.57
CA THR A 70 -16.12 -6.28 -5.14
C THR A 70 -14.71 -6.67 -4.72
N VAL A 71 -14.56 -7.72 -3.90
CA VAL A 71 -13.26 -8.24 -3.47
C VAL A 71 -12.46 -8.74 -4.67
N GLY A 72 -13.07 -9.52 -5.56
CA GLY A 72 -12.41 -10.06 -6.75
C GLY A 72 -11.90 -8.97 -7.69
N ILE A 73 -12.72 -7.96 -8.00
CA ILE A 73 -12.34 -6.85 -8.88
C ILE A 73 -11.27 -5.98 -8.20
N SER A 74 -11.40 -5.68 -6.90
CA SER A 74 -10.43 -4.87 -6.16
C SER A 74 -9.06 -5.55 -6.08
N TYR A 75 -9.04 -6.86 -5.82
CA TYR A 75 -7.82 -7.65 -5.77
C TYR A 75 -7.17 -7.76 -7.16
N ALA A 76 -7.95 -8.11 -8.19
CA ALA A 76 -7.47 -8.16 -9.56
C ALA A 76 -6.90 -6.81 -10.02
N SER A 77 -7.58 -5.70 -9.71
CA SER A 77 -7.11 -4.35 -9.98
C SER A 77 -5.74 -4.10 -9.32
N THR A 78 -5.64 -4.41 -8.03
CA THR A 78 -4.42 -4.21 -7.25
C THR A 78 -3.23 -5.01 -7.80
N ILE A 79 -3.44 -6.29 -8.13
CA ILE A 79 -2.39 -7.16 -8.69
C ILE A 79 -1.97 -6.71 -10.10
N CYS A 80 -2.93 -6.40 -10.98
CA CYS A 80 -2.63 -5.90 -12.32
C CYS A 80 -1.85 -4.59 -12.29
N ALA A 81 -2.20 -3.67 -11.38
CA ALA A 81 -1.45 -2.45 -11.14
C ALA A 81 0.01 -2.73 -10.73
N GLY A 82 0.21 -3.72 -9.86
CA GLY A 82 1.54 -4.18 -9.45
C GLY A 82 2.36 -4.76 -10.60
N PHE A 83 1.78 -5.63 -11.43
CA PHE A 83 2.49 -6.16 -12.60
C PHE A 83 2.86 -5.07 -13.60
N LEU A 84 1.96 -4.13 -13.85
CA LEU A 84 2.23 -3.01 -14.74
C LEU A 84 3.34 -2.10 -14.19
N ALA A 85 3.32 -1.82 -12.88
CA ALA A 85 4.37 -1.08 -12.19
C ALA A 85 5.72 -1.79 -12.27
N PHE A 86 5.74 -3.12 -12.09
CA PHE A 86 6.95 -3.92 -12.20
C PHE A 86 7.52 -3.91 -13.62
N PHE A 87 6.66 -4.09 -14.63
CA PHE A 87 7.04 -4.03 -16.03
C PHE A 87 7.66 -2.66 -16.38
N ALA A 88 7.00 -1.57 -16.00
CA ALA A 88 7.48 -0.22 -16.25
C ALA A 88 8.80 0.06 -15.54
N ALA A 89 8.89 -0.26 -14.24
CA ALA A 89 10.10 -0.06 -13.45
C ALA A 89 11.28 -0.88 -13.99
N SER A 90 11.08 -2.16 -14.31
CA SER A 90 12.12 -3.03 -14.86
C SER A 90 12.61 -2.60 -16.24
N SER A 91 11.74 -1.94 -17.01
CA SER A 91 12.10 -1.43 -18.33
C SER A 91 12.81 -0.07 -18.25
N ILE A 92 12.43 0.81 -17.32
CA ILE A 92 12.93 2.19 -17.29
C ILE A 92 14.16 2.31 -16.37
N VAL A 93 14.10 1.72 -15.18
CA VAL A 93 15.11 1.92 -14.13
C VAL A 93 16.53 1.56 -14.58
N PRO A 94 16.79 0.40 -15.22
CA PRO A 94 18.16 0.03 -15.62
C PRO A 94 18.78 0.98 -16.65
N HIS A 95 17.95 1.64 -17.47
CA HIS A 95 18.45 2.54 -18.52
C HIS A 95 18.82 3.92 -17.97
N VAL A 96 18.20 4.33 -16.86
CA VAL A 96 18.42 5.65 -16.24
C VAL A 96 19.42 5.57 -15.09
N LEU A 97 19.40 4.45 -14.36
CA LEU A 97 20.50 4.03 -13.50
C LEU A 97 21.58 3.44 -14.41
N THR A 98 22.24 4.29 -15.20
CA THR A 98 23.51 3.91 -15.81
C THR A 98 24.38 3.29 -14.73
N ALA A 99 25.08 2.19 -15.06
CA ALA A 99 26.14 1.61 -14.25
C ALA A 99 27.29 2.62 -14.13
N GLY A 100 27.05 3.73 -13.42
CA GLY A 100 28.09 4.57 -12.91
C GLY A 100 28.87 3.72 -11.94
N SER A 101 30.19 3.72 -12.11
CA SER A 101 31.14 3.13 -11.17
C SER A 101 30.61 3.41 -9.77
N ALA A 102 30.25 2.36 -9.03
CA ALA A 102 29.94 2.53 -7.62
C ALA A 102 31.13 3.31 -7.04
N PRO A 103 30.91 4.46 -6.37
CA PRO A 103 32.02 5.16 -5.74
C PRO A 103 32.81 4.15 -4.91
N ASP A 104 34.14 4.23 -4.93
CA ASP A 104 35.00 3.36 -4.13
C ASP A 104 34.41 3.33 -2.72
N LYS A 105 33.84 2.16 -2.35
CA LYS A 105 33.05 2.06 -1.14
C LYS A 105 33.97 2.31 0.03
N VAL A 106 33.88 3.50 0.63
CA VAL A 106 34.40 3.71 1.97
C VAL A 106 33.67 2.70 2.85
N ALA A 107 34.43 1.89 3.59
CA ALA A 107 33.85 0.84 4.43
C ALA A 107 32.82 1.45 5.38
N ALA A 108 31.70 0.75 5.57
CA ALA A 108 30.68 1.20 6.50
C ALA A 108 31.25 1.28 7.92
N ILE A 109 30.99 2.39 8.60
CA ILE A 109 31.34 2.54 10.02
C ILE A 109 30.55 1.50 10.82
N ALA A 110 31.28 0.62 11.51
CA ALA A 110 30.69 -0.48 12.26
C ALA A 110 30.01 0.03 13.54
N PRO A 111 28.86 -0.55 13.95
CA PRO A 111 28.22 -0.20 15.22
C PRO A 111 29.10 -0.58 16.42
N PHE A 112 28.85 0.01 17.59
CA PHE A 112 29.56 -0.33 18.85
C PHE A 112 29.38 -1.79 19.24
N PHE A 113 28.17 -2.30 19.05
CA PHE A 113 27.84 -3.71 19.26
C PHE A 113 26.72 -4.12 18.32
N LYS A 114 26.61 -5.42 18.10
CA LYS A 114 25.51 -6.03 17.37
C LYS A 114 24.60 -6.74 18.36
N PHE A 115 23.30 -6.62 18.14
CA PHE A 115 22.28 -7.32 18.89
C PHE A 115 21.31 -7.88 17.87
N GLU A 116 21.12 -9.19 17.87
CA GLU A 116 20.28 -9.88 16.90
C GLU A 116 19.13 -10.56 17.65
N VAL A 117 17.91 -10.34 17.16
CA VAL A 117 16.72 -10.98 17.72
C VAL A 117 16.02 -11.74 16.62
N ALA A 118 15.99 -13.06 16.75
CA ALA A 118 15.27 -13.91 15.82
C ALA A 118 13.76 -13.60 15.90
N PRO A 119 13.08 -13.33 14.76
CA PRO A 119 11.63 -13.17 14.74
C PRO A 119 10.91 -14.43 15.22
N LEU A 120 9.76 -14.26 15.88
CA LEU A 120 8.97 -15.40 16.40
C LEU A 120 8.53 -16.36 15.28
N LEU A 121 8.19 -15.81 14.12
CA LEU A 121 7.73 -16.54 12.94
C LEU A 121 8.43 -15.98 11.70
N SER A 122 8.61 -16.82 10.68
CA SER A 122 8.89 -16.28 9.35
C SER A 122 7.66 -15.53 8.84
N VAL A 123 7.86 -14.54 7.97
CA VAL A 123 6.76 -13.79 7.35
C VAL A 123 5.80 -14.70 6.58
N THR A 124 6.33 -15.67 5.83
CA THR A 124 5.51 -16.65 5.10
C THR A 124 4.68 -17.50 6.06
N THR A 125 5.29 -17.96 7.16
CA THR A 125 4.57 -18.72 8.19
C THR A 125 3.46 -17.88 8.82
N ALA A 126 3.77 -16.64 9.23
CA ALA A 126 2.78 -15.72 9.80
C ALA A 126 1.59 -15.49 8.86
N LEU A 127 1.84 -15.32 7.56
CA LEU A 127 0.80 -15.15 6.57
C LEU A 127 -0.07 -16.39 6.39
N VAL A 128 0.54 -17.57 6.22
CA VAL A 128 -0.19 -18.84 6.06
C VAL A 128 -1.04 -19.12 7.31
N THR A 129 -0.47 -18.91 8.50
CA THR A 129 -1.21 -19.01 9.77
C THR A 129 -2.37 -18.01 9.81
N ALA A 130 -2.15 -16.76 9.40
CA ALA A 130 -3.19 -15.74 9.34
C ALA A 130 -4.37 -16.14 8.44
N PHE A 131 -4.12 -16.77 7.29
CA PHE A 131 -5.18 -17.28 6.44
C PHE A 131 -5.95 -18.45 7.05
N VAL A 132 -5.22 -19.47 7.50
CA VAL A 132 -5.84 -20.70 8.03
C VAL A 132 -6.74 -20.36 9.22
N PHE A 133 -6.22 -19.57 10.17
CA PHE A 133 -6.99 -19.16 11.34
C PHE A 133 -8.00 -18.07 11.03
N GLY A 134 -7.69 -17.09 10.17
CA GLY A 134 -8.63 -16.02 9.81
C GLY A 134 -9.87 -16.57 9.12
N ILE A 135 -9.69 -17.44 8.11
CA ILE A 135 -10.81 -18.14 7.44
C ILE A 135 -11.50 -19.07 8.43
N GLY A 136 -10.74 -19.82 9.24
CA GLY A 136 -11.28 -20.72 10.26
C GLY A 136 -12.20 -20.00 11.24
N ILE A 137 -11.79 -18.85 11.78
CA ILE A 137 -12.58 -18.01 12.69
C ILE A 137 -13.85 -17.52 12.00
N ALA A 138 -13.73 -16.98 10.78
CA ALA A 138 -14.88 -16.48 10.01
C ALA A 138 -15.88 -17.60 9.67
N VAL A 139 -15.40 -18.82 9.41
CA VAL A 139 -16.23 -19.98 9.08
C VAL A 139 -16.95 -20.53 10.30
N THR A 140 -16.20 -20.73 11.39
CA THR A 140 -16.67 -21.39 12.62
C THR A 140 -17.39 -20.46 13.59
N ARG A 141 -17.34 -19.13 13.36
CA ARG A 141 -17.85 -18.10 14.28
C ARG A 141 -17.22 -18.20 15.66
N ALA A 142 -15.90 -18.38 15.69
CA ALA A 142 -15.14 -18.47 16.93
C ALA A 142 -14.95 -17.07 17.57
N ASP A 143 -16.03 -16.48 18.10
CA ASP A 143 -16.05 -15.09 18.60
C ASP A 143 -15.00 -14.81 19.67
N LYS A 144 -14.73 -15.79 20.55
CA LYS A 144 -13.66 -15.67 21.56
C LYS A 144 -12.28 -15.54 20.92
N LEU A 145 -11.99 -16.37 19.92
CA LEU A 145 -10.70 -16.34 19.23
C LEU A 145 -10.56 -15.06 18.39
N LYS A 146 -11.66 -14.62 17.76
CA LYS A 146 -11.74 -13.31 17.10
C LYS A 146 -11.39 -12.16 18.06
N GLY A 147 -11.95 -12.16 19.27
CA GLY A 147 -11.64 -11.16 20.29
C GLY A 147 -10.16 -11.12 20.68
N VAL A 148 -9.52 -12.28 20.87
CA VAL A 148 -8.07 -12.37 21.15
C VAL A 148 -7.25 -11.81 20.00
N VAL A 149 -7.63 -12.13 18.77
CA VAL A 149 -6.97 -11.66 17.55
C VAL A 149 -7.05 -10.14 17.42
N ASP A 150 -8.24 -9.57 17.61
CA ASP A 150 -8.45 -8.13 17.52
C ASP A 150 -7.65 -7.40 18.63
N GLN A 151 -7.62 -7.94 19.85
CA GLN A 151 -6.77 -7.40 20.93
C GLN A 151 -5.27 -7.49 20.61
N GLY A 152 -4.83 -8.59 20.00
CA GLY A 152 -3.46 -8.74 19.54
C GLY A 152 -3.10 -7.70 18.48
N ARG A 153 -4.00 -7.46 17.52
CA ARG A 153 -3.86 -6.38 16.53
C ARG A 153 -3.73 -5.02 17.23
N ASP A 154 -4.58 -4.72 18.21
CA ASP A 154 -4.55 -3.44 18.93
C ASP A 154 -3.24 -3.22 19.70
N ILE A 155 -2.65 -4.27 20.29
CA ILE A 155 -1.33 -4.21 20.92
C ILE A 155 -0.26 -3.84 19.90
N ILE A 156 -0.27 -4.50 18.74
CA ILE A 156 0.70 -4.24 17.67
C ILE A 156 0.50 -2.83 17.08
N GLU A 157 -0.74 -2.37 16.94
CA GLU A 157 -1.05 -1.00 16.54
C GLU A 157 -0.46 0.03 17.51
N LEU A 158 -0.56 -0.24 18.82
CA LEU A 158 0.03 0.62 19.85
C LEU A 158 1.56 0.67 19.73
N VAL A 159 2.22 -0.48 19.51
CA VAL A 159 3.67 -0.55 19.26
C VAL A 159 4.05 0.26 18.02
N LEU A 160 3.30 0.10 16.93
CA LEU A 160 3.53 0.84 15.69
C LEU A 160 3.40 2.36 15.91
N GLY A 161 2.30 2.80 16.50
CA GLY A 161 1.97 4.21 16.68
C GLY A 161 2.77 4.93 17.77
N LYS A 162 3.17 4.24 18.84
CA LYS A 162 3.86 4.84 20.00
C LYS A 162 5.36 4.60 20.02
N ILE A 163 5.85 3.58 19.35
CA ILE A 163 7.28 3.22 19.34
C ILE A 163 7.85 3.34 17.93
N ILE A 164 7.33 2.60 16.95
CA ILE A 164 7.96 2.54 15.63
C ILE A 164 7.90 3.89 14.90
N ILE A 165 6.70 4.44 14.73
CA ILE A 165 6.50 5.69 13.97
C ILE A 165 7.24 6.89 14.60
N PRO A 166 7.22 7.11 15.92
CA PRO A 166 7.94 8.23 16.53
C PRO A 166 9.47 8.16 16.42
N PHE A 167 10.05 6.96 16.45
CA PHE A 167 11.49 6.75 16.34
C PHE A 167 11.98 6.61 14.89
N LEU A 168 11.07 6.43 13.94
CA LEU A 168 11.39 6.31 12.52
C LEU A 168 12.22 7.48 11.95
N PRO A 169 11.99 8.76 12.30
CA PRO A 169 12.85 9.87 11.88
C PRO A 169 14.31 9.69 12.27
N LEU A 170 14.59 9.19 13.48
CA LEU A 170 15.95 8.94 13.97
C LEU A 170 16.57 7.72 13.24
N TYR A 171 15.77 6.70 12.96
CA TYR A 171 16.21 5.53 12.19
C TYR A 171 16.62 5.93 10.77
N ILE A 172 15.79 6.71 10.08
CA ILE A 172 16.09 7.25 8.75
C ILE A 172 17.31 8.18 8.81
N ALA A 173 17.43 9.05 9.81
CA ALA A 173 18.61 9.88 10.00
C ALA A 173 19.88 9.03 10.10
N SER A 174 19.83 7.94 10.85
CA SER A 174 20.96 7.03 11.04
C SER A 174 21.41 6.35 9.74
N VAL A 175 20.43 5.97 8.90
CA VAL A 175 20.70 5.37 7.58
C VAL A 175 21.34 6.39 6.65
N PHE A 176 20.76 7.58 6.53
CA PHE A 176 21.27 8.62 5.64
C PHE A 176 22.62 9.19 6.12
N ALA A 177 22.91 9.18 7.43
CA ALA A 177 24.23 9.49 7.96
C ALA A 177 25.29 8.48 7.51
N GLY A 178 25.00 7.18 7.61
CA GLY A 178 25.90 6.15 7.10
C GLY A 178 26.15 6.25 5.59
N MET A 179 25.10 6.54 4.82
CA MET A 179 25.22 6.73 3.37
C MET A 179 26.02 7.97 2.99
N ALA A 180 25.83 9.08 3.72
CA ALA A 180 26.57 10.32 3.51
C ALA A 180 28.06 10.13 3.81
N ALA A 181 28.38 9.45 4.91
CA ALA A 181 29.76 9.09 5.25
C ALA A 181 30.42 8.18 4.20
N GLN A 182 29.63 7.38 3.48
CA GLN A 182 30.09 6.51 2.38
C GLN A 182 30.11 7.19 1.01
N GLY A 183 29.61 8.43 0.88
CA GLY A 183 29.51 9.13 -0.40
C GLY A 183 28.44 8.59 -1.36
N THR A 184 27.50 7.74 -0.91
CA THR A 184 26.50 7.07 -1.79
C THR A 184 25.17 7.83 -1.92
N VAL A 185 25.04 8.95 -1.19
CA VAL A 185 23.80 9.74 -1.11
C VAL A 185 23.35 10.31 -2.45
N PHE A 186 24.27 10.85 -3.24
CA PHE A 186 23.91 11.54 -4.48
C PHE A 186 23.23 10.61 -5.49
N GLN A 187 23.79 9.41 -5.67
CA GLN A 187 23.20 8.37 -6.52
C GLN A 187 21.81 7.98 -6.02
N THR A 188 21.63 7.91 -4.70
CA THR A 188 20.34 7.57 -4.08
C THR A 188 19.27 8.62 -4.36
N PHE A 189 19.57 9.92 -4.22
CA PHE A 189 18.60 10.98 -4.52
C PHE A 189 18.22 11.03 -6.01
N LYS A 190 19.18 10.78 -6.92
CA LYS A 190 18.87 10.67 -8.35
C LYS A 190 17.86 9.54 -8.61
N THR A 191 18.08 8.38 -8.00
CA THR A 191 17.14 7.24 -8.07
C THR A 191 15.78 7.61 -7.48
N PHE A 192 15.74 8.33 -6.36
CA PHE A 192 14.48 8.72 -5.70
C PHE A 192 13.59 9.58 -6.59
N GLY A 193 14.16 10.60 -7.24
CA GLY A 193 13.39 11.46 -8.15
C GLY A 193 12.80 10.68 -9.32
N LEU A 194 13.58 9.76 -9.91
CA LEU A 194 13.10 8.89 -10.98
C LEU A 194 11.97 7.96 -10.50
N VAL A 195 12.15 7.30 -9.36
CA VAL A 195 11.16 6.37 -8.79
C VAL A 195 9.84 7.09 -8.52
N LEU A 196 9.90 8.30 -7.96
CA LEU A 196 8.72 9.12 -7.72
C LEU A 196 7.99 9.45 -9.02
N ALA A 197 8.74 9.87 -10.05
CA ALA A 197 8.16 10.20 -11.35
C ALA A 197 7.49 8.98 -12.01
N ILE A 198 8.16 7.81 -12.01
CA ILE A 198 7.59 6.56 -12.53
C ILE A 198 6.32 6.20 -11.75
N ALA A 199 6.38 6.18 -10.42
CA ALA A 199 5.25 5.74 -9.61
C ALA A 199 4.02 6.64 -9.77
N ILE A 200 4.19 7.97 -9.73
CA ILE A 200 3.09 8.92 -9.94
C ILE A 200 2.52 8.79 -11.36
N SER A 201 3.38 8.67 -12.37
CA SER A 201 2.94 8.48 -13.76
C SER A 201 2.15 7.18 -13.93
N MET A 202 2.62 6.11 -13.30
CA MET A 202 1.96 4.80 -13.30
C MET A 202 0.61 4.83 -12.56
N GLN A 203 0.50 5.58 -11.47
CA GLN A 203 -0.78 5.77 -10.77
C GLN A 203 -1.81 6.47 -11.66
N TRP A 204 -1.42 7.56 -12.34
CA TRP A 204 -2.32 8.25 -13.28
C TRP A 204 -2.68 7.39 -14.49
N LEU A 205 -1.72 6.63 -15.03
CA LEU A 205 -1.99 5.66 -16.08
C LEU A 205 -2.99 4.60 -15.62
N TRP A 206 -2.83 4.07 -14.40
CA TRP A 206 -3.74 3.08 -13.84
C TRP A 206 -5.15 3.64 -13.62
N LEU A 207 -5.28 4.88 -13.12
CA LEU A 207 -6.56 5.57 -13.05
C LEU A 207 -7.21 5.71 -14.43
N ALA A 208 -6.43 6.07 -15.46
CA ALA A 208 -6.94 6.16 -16.83
C ALA A 208 -7.47 4.80 -17.33
N VAL A 209 -6.78 3.70 -17.01
CA VAL A 209 -7.24 2.33 -17.32
C VAL A 209 -8.55 2.01 -16.58
N LEU A 210 -8.61 2.21 -15.27
CA LEU A 210 -9.80 1.91 -14.47
C LEU A 210 -11.04 2.70 -14.91
N PHE A 211 -10.88 4.00 -15.13
CA PHE A 211 -11.98 4.85 -15.62
C PHE A 211 -12.30 4.59 -17.09
N GLY A 212 -11.33 4.22 -17.91
CA GLY A 212 -11.55 3.77 -19.29
C GLY A 212 -12.42 2.50 -19.33
N LEU A 213 -12.10 1.50 -18.52
CA LEU A 213 -12.92 0.29 -18.38
C LEU A 213 -14.33 0.61 -17.87
N SER A 214 -14.44 1.47 -16.85
CA SER A 214 -15.74 1.90 -16.30
C SER A 214 -16.58 2.65 -17.33
N ALA A 215 -15.95 3.53 -18.11
CA ALA A 215 -16.55 4.26 -19.21
C ALA A 215 -17.09 3.33 -20.30
N LEU A 216 -16.32 2.30 -20.71
CA LEU A 216 -16.77 1.31 -21.70
C LEU A 216 -18.03 0.56 -21.24
N THR A 217 -18.16 0.27 -19.95
CA THR A 217 -19.33 -0.45 -19.43
C THR A 217 -20.59 0.41 -19.27
N THR A 218 -20.41 1.73 -19.11
CA THR A 218 -21.49 2.71 -18.84
C THR A 218 -21.81 3.63 -20.02
N GLY A 219 -20.97 3.67 -21.06
CA GLY A 219 -21.09 4.61 -22.19
C GLY A 219 -20.74 6.07 -21.83
N ARG A 220 -20.10 6.30 -20.67
CA ARG A 220 -19.77 7.65 -20.17
C ARG A 220 -18.36 8.07 -20.58
N ASN A 221 -18.06 9.37 -20.50
CA ASN A 221 -16.72 9.88 -20.82
C ASN A 221 -15.77 9.66 -19.63
N PRO A 222 -14.63 8.94 -19.81
CA PRO A 222 -13.73 8.60 -18.71
C PRO A 222 -13.06 9.83 -18.08
N LEU A 223 -12.74 10.87 -18.86
CA LEU A 223 -12.12 12.09 -18.35
C LEU A 223 -13.08 12.88 -17.47
N LYS A 224 -14.38 12.93 -17.82
CA LYS A 224 -15.41 13.54 -16.96
C LYS A 224 -15.59 12.76 -15.67
N MET A 225 -15.48 11.44 -15.70
CA MET A 225 -15.55 10.61 -14.50
C MET A 225 -14.37 10.86 -13.58
N ILE A 226 -13.15 10.92 -14.11
CA ILE A 226 -11.95 11.30 -13.33
C ILE A 226 -12.13 12.72 -12.76
N ALA A 227 -12.57 13.68 -13.57
CA ALA A 227 -12.81 15.05 -13.13
C ALA A 227 -13.80 15.14 -11.95
N THR A 228 -14.85 14.31 -11.98
CA THR A 228 -15.82 14.19 -10.88
C THR A 228 -15.16 13.69 -9.59
N MET A 229 -14.19 12.79 -9.68
CA MET A 229 -13.50 12.24 -8.50
C MET A 229 -12.37 13.12 -7.95
N MET A 230 -11.99 14.19 -8.65
CA MET A 230 -10.88 15.06 -8.21
C MET A 230 -11.01 15.62 -6.79
N PRO A 231 -12.21 15.99 -6.27
CA PRO A 231 -12.35 16.40 -4.88
C PRO A 231 -11.93 15.30 -3.89
N ALA A 232 -12.22 14.03 -4.20
CA ALA A 232 -11.76 12.91 -3.38
C ALA A 232 -10.25 12.70 -3.52
N TYR A 233 -9.70 12.79 -4.74
CA TYR A 233 -8.26 12.72 -5.00
C TYR A 233 -7.50 13.76 -4.16
N PHE A 234 -7.89 15.04 -4.22
CA PHE A 234 -7.20 16.11 -3.48
C PHE A 234 -7.42 16.03 -1.97
N THR A 235 -8.58 15.54 -1.52
CA THR A 235 -8.80 15.26 -0.10
C THR A 235 -7.84 14.19 0.39
N ALA A 236 -7.73 13.06 -0.31
CA ALA A 236 -6.79 12.00 0.03
C ALA A 236 -5.32 12.46 -0.07
N LEU A 237 -5.00 13.30 -1.04
CA LEU A 237 -3.66 13.89 -1.18
C LEU A 237 -3.29 14.75 0.04
N GLY A 238 -4.24 15.52 0.57
CA GLY A 238 -4.03 16.37 1.74
C GLY A 238 -4.06 15.61 3.07
N THR A 239 -4.99 14.67 3.23
CA THR A 239 -5.17 13.90 4.48
C THR A 239 -4.16 12.76 4.62
N MET A 240 -3.73 12.18 3.49
CA MET A 240 -2.94 10.94 3.44
C MET A 240 -3.64 9.80 4.20
N SER A 241 -4.98 9.76 4.16
CA SER A 241 -5.77 8.71 4.80
C SER A 241 -6.99 8.34 3.96
N SER A 242 -7.10 7.05 3.63
CA SER A 242 -8.27 6.48 2.97
C SER A 242 -9.53 6.66 3.81
N ALA A 243 -9.46 6.29 5.10
CA ALA A 243 -10.59 6.36 6.02
C ALA A 243 -11.15 7.79 6.19
N ALA A 244 -10.26 8.78 6.31
CA ALA A 244 -10.65 10.18 6.42
C ALA A 244 -11.32 10.71 5.13
N THR A 245 -11.10 10.06 4.00
CA THR A 245 -11.59 10.52 2.69
C THR A 245 -12.93 9.88 2.29
N ILE A 246 -13.36 8.80 2.96
CA ILE A 246 -14.61 8.06 2.66
C ILE A 246 -15.82 8.97 2.42
N PRO A 247 -16.14 9.96 3.28
CA PRO A 247 -17.33 10.79 3.07
C PRO A 247 -17.31 11.58 1.74
N VAL A 248 -16.13 12.09 1.36
CA VAL A 248 -15.95 12.82 0.11
C VAL A 248 -16.03 11.86 -1.07
N THR A 249 -15.40 10.69 -0.97
CA THR A 249 -15.43 9.65 -2.00
C THR A 249 -16.86 9.19 -2.27
N MET A 250 -17.64 8.89 -1.24
CA MET A 250 -19.05 8.50 -1.40
C MET A 250 -19.86 9.59 -2.11
N ARG A 251 -19.65 10.87 -1.76
CA ARG A 251 -20.32 11.98 -2.43
C ARG A 251 -19.96 12.04 -3.93
N GLN A 252 -18.69 11.88 -4.30
CA GLN A 252 -18.28 11.92 -5.70
C GLN A 252 -18.73 10.67 -6.47
N THR A 253 -18.70 9.49 -5.85
CA THR A 253 -19.21 8.25 -6.44
C THR A 253 -20.71 8.33 -6.74
N ARG A 254 -21.51 8.99 -5.90
CA ARG A 254 -22.92 9.29 -6.22
C ARG A 254 -23.06 10.22 -7.43
N GLN A 255 -22.17 11.21 -7.57
CA GLN A 255 -22.16 12.10 -8.75
C GLN A 255 -21.74 11.37 -10.03
N LEU A 256 -20.97 10.29 -9.91
CA LEU A 256 -20.77 9.34 -11.01
C LEU A 256 -22.04 8.55 -11.36
N GLY A 257 -23.16 8.73 -10.66
CA GLY A 257 -24.43 8.05 -10.93
C GLY A 257 -24.43 6.58 -10.52
N VAL A 258 -23.65 6.22 -9.49
CA VAL A 258 -23.66 4.90 -8.83
C VAL A 258 -24.76 4.89 -7.77
N SER A 259 -25.48 3.77 -7.63
CA SER A 259 -26.58 3.66 -6.65
C SER A 259 -26.10 3.82 -5.20
N GLU A 260 -26.98 4.32 -4.32
CA GLU A 260 -26.68 4.57 -2.91
C GLU A 260 -26.23 3.29 -2.19
N SER A 261 -26.91 2.16 -2.44
CA SER A 261 -26.58 0.86 -1.86
C SER A 261 -25.17 0.38 -2.26
N ILE A 262 -24.78 0.61 -3.51
CA ILE A 262 -23.45 0.20 -3.99
C ILE A 262 -22.39 1.16 -3.48
N THR A 263 -22.67 2.46 -3.47
CA THR A 263 -21.75 3.46 -2.92
C THR A 263 -21.48 3.23 -1.44
N GLY A 264 -22.53 3.03 -0.64
CA GLY A 264 -22.44 2.79 0.81
C GLY A 264 -21.72 1.50 1.20
N PHE A 265 -21.60 0.56 0.26
CA PHE A 265 -20.91 -0.70 0.49
C PHE A 265 -19.49 -0.73 -0.11
N VAL A 266 -19.37 -0.43 -1.40
CA VAL A 266 -18.11 -0.59 -2.15
C VAL A 266 -17.07 0.43 -1.75
N VAL A 267 -17.44 1.68 -1.48
CA VAL A 267 -16.47 2.73 -1.14
C VAL A 267 -15.80 2.48 0.22
N PRO A 268 -16.53 2.22 1.33
CA PRO A 268 -15.89 1.91 2.60
C PRO A 268 -15.04 0.63 2.56
N LEU A 269 -15.51 -0.39 1.85
CA LEU A 269 -14.75 -1.63 1.66
C LEU A 269 -13.48 -1.39 0.83
N GLY A 270 -13.59 -0.69 -0.30
CA GLY A 270 -12.49 -0.34 -1.20
C GLY A 270 -11.40 0.46 -0.51
N ALA A 271 -11.76 1.41 0.35
CA ALA A 271 -10.83 2.20 1.15
C ALA A 271 -9.89 1.35 2.03
N THR A 272 -10.24 0.09 2.27
CA THR A 272 -9.42 -0.89 3.00
C THR A 272 -8.74 -1.89 2.05
N ILE A 273 -9.47 -2.46 1.08
CA ILE A 273 -8.98 -3.62 0.31
C ILE A 273 -8.41 -3.29 -1.07
N HIS A 274 -8.68 -2.10 -1.61
CA HIS A 274 -8.25 -1.70 -2.95
C HIS A 274 -7.04 -0.76 -2.85
N MET A 275 -5.85 -1.34 -2.90
CA MET A 275 -4.57 -0.70 -2.63
C MET A 275 -3.70 -0.55 -3.90
N CYS A 276 -4.31 -0.25 -5.05
CA CYS A 276 -3.63 -0.21 -6.34
C CYS A 276 -2.48 0.82 -6.40
N GLY A 277 -2.71 2.05 -5.96
CA GLY A 277 -1.69 3.10 -5.89
C GLY A 277 -0.55 2.77 -4.93
N SER A 278 -0.87 2.20 -3.77
CA SER A 278 0.13 1.78 -2.79
C SER A 278 1.00 0.63 -3.33
N ILE A 279 0.38 -0.34 -4.02
CA ILE A 279 1.11 -1.43 -4.69
C ILE A 279 2.00 -0.90 -5.80
N ILE A 280 1.53 0.03 -6.64
CA ILE A 280 2.38 0.68 -7.65
C ILE A 280 3.62 1.28 -6.98
N SER A 281 3.45 2.08 -5.91
CA SER A 281 4.55 2.71 -5.21
C SER A 281 5.54 1.72 -4.59
N ILE A 282 5.04 0.66 -3.94
CA ILE A 282 5.89 -0.35 -3.29
C ILE A 282 6.65 -1.17 -4.33
N VAL A 283 5.98 -1.59 -5.41
CA VAL A 283 6.59 -2.42 -6.46
C VAL A 283 7.61 -1.63 -7.27
N THR A 284 7.29 -0.39 -7.66
CA THR A 284 8.26 0.48 -8.36
C THR A 284 9.45 0.79 -7.45
N GLY A 285 9.20 1.09 -6.17
CA GLY A 285 10.24 1.34 -5.18
C GLY A 285 11.15 0.13 -4.96
N SER A 286 10.58 -1.07 -4.74
CA SER A 286 11.36 -2.28 -4.47
C SER A 286 12.20 -2.67 -5.68
N THR A 287 11.63 -2.60 -6.88
CA THR A 287 12.36 -2.85 -8.13
C THR A 287 13.57 -1.91 -8.27
N ALA A 288 13.38 -0.63 -7.98
CA ALA A 288 14.47 0.34 -8.08
C ALA A 288 15.53 0.17 -6.99
N VAL A 289 15.13 -0.15 -5.76
CA VAL A 289 16.06 -0.46 -4.67
C VAL A 289 16.89 -1.70 -5.01
N MET A 290 16.29 -2.74 -5.62
CA MET A 290 17.01 -3.93 -6.08
C MET A 290 18.03 -3.62 -7.18
N PHE A 291 17.75 -2.66 -8.07
CA PHE A 291 18.76 -2.20 -9.04
C PHE A 291 19.82 -1.28 -8.42
N LEU A 292 19.48 -0.54 -7.37
CA LEU A 292 20.39 0.39 -6.70
C LEU A 292 21.39 -0.34 -5.80
N MET A 293 20.97 -1.43 -5.17
CA MET A 293 21.74 -2.13 -4.14
C MET A 293 22.45 -3.37 -4.72
N PRO A 294 23.79 -3.40 -4.77
CA PRO A 294 24.54 -4.47 -5.42
C PRO A 294 24.52 -5.80 -4.66
N ASP A 295 24.16 -5.77 -3.38
CA ASP A 295 23.97 -6.94 -2.51
C ASP A 295 22.60 -7.60 -2.66
N LEU A 296 21.66 -6.95 -3.37
CA LEU A 296 20.37 -7.52 -3.71
C LEU A 296 20.43 -8.21 -5.07
N MET A 297 19.61 -9.27 -5.21
CA MET A 297 19.42 -9.91 -6.50
C MET A 297 18.76 -8.93 -7.48
N THR A 298 19.14 -9.02 -8.76
CA THR A 298 18.43 -8.29 -9.80
C THR A 298 16.96 -8.73 -9.84
N PRO A 299 16.01 -7.80 -10.00
CA PRO A 299 14.61 -8.14 -9.95
C PRO A 299 14.21 -8.96 -11.18
N THR A 300 13.61 -10.12 -10.94
CA THR A 300 13.14 -11.06 -11.96
C THR A 300 11.65 -11.27 -11.85
N TRP A 301 10.99 -11.69 -12.94
CA TRP A 301 9.60 -12.12 -12.87
C TRP A 301 9.39 -13.27 -11.88
N SER A 302 10.35 -14.19 -11.76
CA SER A 302 10.27 -15.33 -10.83
C SER A 302 10.25 -14.91 -9.36
N SER A 303 10.93 -13.82 -8.99
CA SER A 303 10.92 -13.28 -7.63
C SER A 303 9.76 -12.32 -7.40
N MET A 304 9.45 -11.48 -8.40
CA MET A 304 8.49 -10.39 -8.25
C MET A 304 7.03 -10.83 -8.40
N VAL A 305 6.73 -11.87 -9.18
CA VAL A 305 5.36 -12.41 -9.27
C VAL A 305 4.82 -12.90 -7.92
N PRO A 306 5.49 -13.84 -7.22
CA PRO A 306 5.00 -14.28 -5.91
C PRO A 306 4.98 -13.13 -4.90
N PHE A 307 5.96 -12.21 -4.95
CA PHE A 307 5.96 -11.02 -4.11
C PHE A 307 4.71 -10.15 -4.33
N ILE A 308 4.36 -9.82 -5.57
CA ILE A 308 3.19 -8.98 -5.90
C ILE A 308 1.88 -9.65 -5.44
N LEU A 309 1.74 -10.97 -5.64
CA LEU A 309 0.57 -11.72 -5.21
C LEU A 309 0.40 -11.68 -3.69
N VAL A 310 1.46 -11.98 -2.95
CA VAL A 310 1.44 -11.95 -1.49
C VAL A 310 1.28 -10.53 -0.95
N LEU A 311 1.87 -9.54 -1.63
CA LEU A 311 1.73 -8.13 -1.29
C LEU A 311 0.27 -7.68 -1.42
N GLY A 312 -0.42 -8.03 -2.51
CA GLY A 312 -1.83 -7.70 -2.72
C GLY A 312 -2.73 -8.22 -1.59
N ILE A 313 -2.45 -9.44 -1.12
CA ILE A 313 -3.14 -10.01 0.03
C ILE A 313 -2.84 -9.21 1.30
N THR A 314 -1.56 -8.95 1.56
CA THR A 314 -1.10 -8.29 2.79
C THR A 314 -1.65 -6.87 2.87
N MET A 315 -1.84 -6.21 1.72
CA MET A 315 -2.42 -4.87 1.64
C MET A 315 -3.88 -4.80 2.09
N VAL A 316 -4.66 -5.89 2.06
CA VAL A 316 -6.02 -5.93 2.64
C VAL A 316 -5.99 -5.58 4.13
N ALA A 317 -4.87 -5.85 4.78
CA ALA A 317 -4.66 -5.64 6.20
C ALA A 317 -3.78 -4.41 6.49
N ALA A 318 -3.42 -3.63 5.46
CA ALA A 318 -2.61 -2.44 5.66
C ALA A 318 -3.41 -1.37 6.44
N PRO A 319 -2.82 -0.76 7.49
CA PRO A 319 -3.44 0.35 8.18
C PRO A 319 -3.75 1.52 7.24
N GLY A 320 -4.96 2.09 7.31
CA GLY A 320 -5.37 3.28 6.54
C GLY A 320 -4.80 4.61 7.03
N VAL A 321 -3.57 4.60 7.56
CA VAL A 321 -2.85 5.74 8.14
C VAL A 321 -1.55 6.02 7.37
N PRO A 322 -0.97 7.23 7.47
CA PRO A 322 0.29 7.58 6.82
C PRO A 322 1.41 6.53 7.03
N GLY A 323 1.93 6.00 5.93
CA GLY A 323 2.98 4.98 5.91
C GLY A 323 2.50 3.56 6.23
N GLY A 324 1.20 3.33 6.44
CA GLY A 324 0.66 2.01 6.80
C GLY A 324 0.97 0.93 5.76
N ALA A 325 0.88 1.26 4.47
CA ALA A 325 1.14 0.31 3.39
C ALA A 325 2.61 -0.15 3.35
N VAL A 326 3.59 0.75 3.44
CA VAL A 326 5.00 0.32 3.50
C VAL A 326 5.29 -0.48 4.77
N MET A 327 4.71 -0.11 5.92
CA MET A 327 4.92 -0.86 7.17
C MET A 327 4.38 -2.29 7.07
N ALA A 328 3.23 -2.49 6.42
CA ALA A 328 2.70 -3.82 6.12
C ALA A 328 3.59 -4.59 5.13
N ALA A 329 4.22 -3.90 4.19
CA ALA A 329 5.08 -4.51 3.16
C ALA A 329 6.48 -4.88 3.64
N LEU A 330 7.00 -4.25 4.72
CA LEU A 330 8.39 -4.43 5.18
C LEU A 330 8.77 -5.91 5.36
N GLY A 331 7.84 -6.74 5.82
CA GLY A 331 8.10 -8.16 6.00
C GLY A 331 8.38 -8.88 4.72
N LEU A 332 7.51 -8.65 3.74
CA LEU A 332 7.67 -9.24 2.42
C LEU A 332 8.95 -8.75 1.74
N LEU A 333 9.27 -7.46 1.89
CA LEU A 333 10.50 -6.89 1.37
C LEU A 333 11.73 -7.60 1.97
N THR A 334 11.76 -7.79 3.29
CA THR A 334 12.88 -8.47 3.97
C THR A 334 12.93 -9.97 3.64
N SER A 335 11.81 -10.69 3.75
CA SER A 335 11.78 -12.15 3.70
C SER A 335 11.73 -12.74 2.29
N MET A 336 11.12 -12.03 1.33
CA MET A 336 10.96 -12.52 -0.05
C MET A 336 11.99 -11.90 -1.00
N LEU A 337 12.35 -10.63 -0.78
CA LEU A 337 13.29 -9.91 -1.65
C LEU A 337 14.69 -9.74 -1.02
N GLY A 338 14.88 -10.20 0.22
CA GLY A 338 16.18 -10.15 0.90
C GLY A 338 16.59 -8.76 1.37
N PHE A 339 15.64 -7.84 1.56
CA PHE A 339 15.96 -6.46 1.92
C PHE A 339 16.56 -6.40 3.33
N GLY A 340 17.81 -5.94 3.44
CA GLY A 340 18.42 -5.58 4.71
C GLY A 340 17.92 -4.24 5.27
N GLU A 341 18.43 -3.84 6.43
CA GLU A 341 18.03 -2.61 7.16
C GLU A 341 18.09 -1.36 6.29
N THR A 342 19.16 -1.21 5.51
CA THR A 342 19.35 -0.07 4.60
C THR A 342 18.30 -0.07 3.49
N ALA A 343 18.06 -1.21 2.84
CA ALA A 343 17.06 -1.34 1.78
C ALA A 343 15.64 -1.05 2.30
N ALA A 344 15.30 -1.59 3.47
CA ALA A 344 14.04 -1.33 4.15
C ALA A 344 13.85 0.15 4.50
N ALA A 345 14.89 0.81 4.99
CA ALA A 345 14.86 2.24 5.28
C ALA A 345 14.66 3.10 4.02
N LEU A 346 15.34 2.75 2.92
CA LEU A 346 15.12 3.40 1.62
C LEU A 346 13.68 3.25 1.16
N MET A 347 13.09 2.05 1.30
CA MET A 347 11.68 1.81 0.97
C MET A 347 10.73 2.68 1.79
N ILE A 348 10.98 2.82 3.10
CA ILE A 348 10.19 3.68 3.97
C ILE A 348 10.28 5.14 3.51
N ALA A 349 11.50 5.63 3.26
CA ALA A 349 11.72 7.02 2.82
C ALA A 349 11.07 7.29 1.46
N LEU A 350 11.27 6.41 0.50
CA LEU A 350 10.68 6.47 -0.85
C LEU A 350 9.16 6.46 -0.80
N HIS A 351 8.57 5.57 -0.01
CA HIS A 351 7.14 5.42 0.06
C HIS A 351 6.49 6.62 0.73
N ILE A 352 7.01 7.09 1.86
CA ILE A 352 6.39 8.21 2.59
C ILE A 352 6.43 9.51 1.77
N ALA A 353 7.45 9.70 0.92
CA ALA A 353 7.51 10.84 0.01
C ALA A 353 6.36 10.87 -1.03
N GLN A 354 5.71 9.73 -1.29
CA GLN A 354 4.70 9.57 -2.34
C GLN A 354 3.37 8.98 -1.87
N ASP A 355 3.26 8.62 -0.59
CA ASP A 355 2.12 7.88 -0.02
C ASP A 355 0.79 8.61 -0.21
N SER A 356 0.81 9.95 -0.21
CA SER A 356 -0.38 10.77 -0.48
C SER A 356 -0.92 10.57 -1.90
N PHE A 357 -0.03 10.43 -2.89
CA PHE A 357 -0.43 10.17 -4.27
C PHE A 357 -0.95 8.73 -4.43
N GLY A 358 -0.29 7.76 -3.78
CA GLY A 358 -0.76 6.37 -3.73
C GLY A 358 -2.15 6.26 -3.11
N THR A 359 -2.36 6.92 -1.97
CA THR A 359 -3.66 7.00 -1.28
C THR A 359 -4.72 7.67 -2.16
N ALA A 360 -4.37 8.77 -2.82
CA ALA A 360 -5.29 9.45 -3.74
C ALA A 360 -5.66 8.57 -4.94
N CYS A 361 -4.73 7.79 -5.47
CA CYS A 361 -4.96 6.80 -6.52
C CYS A 361 -5.91 5.69 -6.05
N ASN A 362 -5.68 5.10 -4.87
CA ASN A 362 -6.56 4.07 -4.28
C ASN A 362 -8.01 4.56 -4.22
N ILE A 363 -8.22 5.70 -3.57
CA ILE A 363 -9.55 6.25 -3.29
C ILE A 363 -10.27 6.73 -4.56
N THR A 364 -9.53 7.27 -5.52
CA THR A 364 -10.10 7.65 -6.81
C THR A 364 -10.48 6.41 -7.61
N GLY A 365 -9.66 5.36 -7.53
CA GLY A 365 -9.95 4.05 -8.12
C GLY A 365 -11.20 3.39 -7.53
N ASP A 366 -11.52 3.61 -6.25
CA ASP A 366 -12.74 3.06 -5.62
C ASP A 366 -14.03 3.53 -6.31
N GLY A 367 -14.06 4.77 -6.82
CA GLY A 367 -15.18 5.26 -7.63
C GLY A 367 -15.35 4.51 -8.96
N ALA A 368 -14.23 4.13 -9.60
CA ALA A 368 -14.25 3.31 -10.81
C ALA A 368 -14.73 1.88 -10.49
N ILE A 369 -14.22 1.27 -9.42
CA ILE A 369 -14.65 -0.06 -8.97
C ILE A 369 -16.14 -0.07 -8.63
N ALA A 370 -16.62 0.94 -7.90
CA ALA A 370 -18.03 1.10 -7.57
C ALA A 370 -18.90 1.19 -8.83
N THR A 371 -18.45 1.91 -9.86
CA THR A 371 -19.14 2.01 -11.16
C THR A 371 -19.23 0.65 -11.86
N LEU A 372 -18.13 -0.13 -11.89
CA LEU A 372 -18.12 -1.47 -12.47
C LEU A 372 -19.04 -2.44 -11.72
N VAL A 373 -18.98 -2.42 -10.39
CA VAL A 373 -19.80 -3.27 -9.52
C VAL A 373 -21.29 -2.94 -9.67
N ASP A 374 -21.65 -1.66 -9.72
CA ASP A 374 -23.03 -1.20 -9.92
C ASP A 374 -23.60 -1.70 -11.26
N ARG A 375 -22.80 -1.65 -12.33
CA ARG A 375 -23.20 -2.18 -13.63
C ARG A 375 -23.43 -3.69 -13.61
N ILE A 376 -22.58 -4.45 -12.91
CA ILE A 376 -22.74 -5.90 -12.74
C ILE A 376 -24.00 -6.22 -11.93
N ALA A 377 -24.25 -5.46 -10.86
CA ALA A 377 -25.45 -5.61 -10.03
C ALA A 377 -26.74 -5.29 -10.81
N GLY A 378 -26.75 -4.19 -11.59
CA GLY A 378 -27.89 -3.79 -12.42
C GLY A 378 -28.24 -4.80 -13.52
N ARG A 379 -27.23 -5.34 -14.22
CA ARG A 379 -27.45 -6.42 -15.22
C ARG A 379 -28.07 -7.67 -14.62
N ARG A 380 -27.71 -8.01 -13.38
CA ARG A 380 -28.29 -9.15 -12.68
C ARG A 380 -29.75 -8.92 -12.29
N ARG A 381 -30.09 -7.73 -11.78
CA ARG A 381 -31.50 -7.38 -11.49
C ARG A 381 -32.37 -7.52 -12.75
N ALA A 382 -31.88 -7.02 -13.88
CA ALA A 382 -32.58 -7.15 -15.17
C ALA A 382 -32.71 -8.62 -15.62
N ALA A 383 -31.68 -9.45 -15.44
CA ALA A 383 -31.74 -10.87 -15.80
C ALA A 383 -32.69 -11.68 -14.89
N THR A 384 -32.73 -11.38 -13.58
CA THR A 384 -33.67 -12.03 -12.65
C THR A 384 -35.11 -11.63 -12.92
N ALA A 385 -35.38 -10.34 -13.21
CA ALA A 385 -36.71 -9.89 -13.62
C ALA A 385 -37.20 -10.58 -14.90
N ALA A 386 -36.31 -10.74 -15.89
CA ALA A 386 -36.62 -11.45 -17.13
C ALA A 386 -36.91 -12.94 -16.92
N ASP A 387 -36.23 -13.61 -15.98
CA ASP A 387 -36.44 -15.03 -15.66
C ASP A 387 -37.75 -15.26 -14.86
N GLU A 388 -38.17 -14.27 -14.08
CA GLU A 388 -39.43 -14.28 -13.32
C GLU A 388 -40.65 -13.80 -14.14
N GLY A 389 -40.47 -13.48 -15.43
CA GLY A 389 -41.55 -12.98 -16.29
C GLY A 389 -42.11 -11.62 -15.87
N LEU A 390 -41.38 -10.89 -15.03
CA LEU A 390 -41.71 -9.54 -14.61
C LEU A 390 -41.04 -8.59 -15.60
N ASP A 391 -41.85 -7.87 -16.39
CA ASP A 391 -41.33 -6.83 -17.29
C ASP A 391 -40.46 -5.87 -16.47
N ALA A 392 -39.18 -5.79 -16.82
CA ALA A 392 -38.25 -4.88 -16.19
C ALA A 392 -38.73 -3.45 -16.46
N LEU A 393 -39.35 -2.83 -15.45
CA LEU A 393 -39.84 -1.46 -15.54
C LEU A 393 -38.72 -0.55 -16.07
N PRO A 394 -38.98 0.23 -17.14
CA PRO A 394 -37.96 1.06 -17.73
C PRO A 394 -37.43 2.07 -16.70
N ALA A 395 -36.13 2.31 -16.72
CA ALA A 395 -35.42 3.17 -15.77
C ALA A 395 -35.95 4.63 -15.71
N SER A 396 -36.82 5.03 -16.65
CA SER A 396 -37.50 6.32 -16.69
C SER A 396 -38.66 6.46 -15.68
N GLU A 397 -39.21 5.37 -15.14
CA GLU A 397 -40.39 5.44 -14.25
C GLU A 397 -40.05 5.40 -12.75
N VAL A 398 -38.87 4.88 -12.39
CA VAL A 398 -38.40 4.83 -10.99
C VAL A 398 -38.10 6.24 -10.43
N ALA A 399 -37.83 7.21 -11.29
CA ALA A 399 -37.57 8.59 -10.88
C ALA A 399 -38.84 9.33 -10.41
N THR A 400 -40.03 8.88 -10.83
CA THR A 400 -41.30 9.57 -10.56
C THR A 400 -42.00 9.12 -9.28
N GLU A 401 -41.78 7.88 -8.79
CA GLU A 401 -42.41 7.42 -7.54
C GLU A 401 -41.74 7.98 -6.28
N SER A 402 -40.45 8.35 -6.33
CA SER A 402 -39.75 8.95 -5.18
C SER A 402 -40.11 10.42 -4.89
N ALA A 403 -40.98 11.03 -5.71
CA ALA A 403 -41.45 12.41 -5.52
C ALA A 403 -42.84 12.51 -4.86
N GLN A 404 -43.48 11.39 -4.50
CA GLN A 404 -44.82 11.36 -3.90
C GLN A 404 -44.98 10.50 -2.64
N ALA A 405 -43.89 10.11 -1.96
CA ALA A 405 -43.93 9.41 -0.68
C ALA A 405 -43.14 10.14 0.41
#